data_AF-A0A3Q3DB77-F1
#
_entry.id   AF-A0A3Q3DB77-F1
#
_cell.length_a   1.000
_cell.length_b   1.000
_cell.length_c   1.000
_cell.angle_alpha   90.00
_cell.angle_beta   90.00
_cell.angle_gamma   90.00
#
_symmetry.space_group_name_H-M   'P 1'
#
loop_
_entity.id
_entity.type
_entity.pdbx_description
1 polymer ?
#
loop_
_entity_poly.entity_id
_entity_poly.type
_entity_poly.pdbx_seq_one_letter_code
_entity_poly.pdbx_strand_id
1 'polypeptide(L)'
;MHNESKTFLVWVNEEDHLRVISMQKGGNIKEVFTRFCTGLAEVARFKEKGRVFMWNEHLGYILTCPSNLGTGLRAGVHVKLPNLAKHTDFEEILKRLRLQKRGTGGVDTDAVDGVFDISNADRLGFSEVELVQMVVDGVKLLVDMEKNLEKEEAIDDLMPNQK
;
A
#
# COMPACT_ATOMS: atom_id res chain seq x y z
N MET A 1 -10.73 -4.13 16.67
CA MET A 1 -9.82 -3.92 17.82
C MET A 1 -8.72 -2.94 17.41
N HIS A 2 -8.18 -2.14 18.33
CA HIS A 2 -7.04 -1.26 18.07
C HIS A 2 -6.21 -1.06 19.35
N ASN A 3 -4.93 -0.70 19.21
CA ASN A 3 -4.12 -0.24 20.35
C ASN A 3 -4.54 1.17 20.79
N GLU A 4 -4.09 1.62 21.97
CA GLU A 4 -4.46 2.95 22.52
C GLU A 4 -4.10 4.10 21.57
N SER A 5 -2.92 4.03 20.95
CA SER A 5 -2.43 5.04 20.00
C SER A 5 -3.13 5.02 18.64
N LYS A 6 -4.02 4.05 18.38
CA LYS A 6 -4.70 3.84 17.09
C LYS A 6 -3.74 3.73 15.89
N THR A 7 -2.56 3.15 16.11
CA THR A 7 -1.53 2.93 15.10
C THR A 7 -1.42 1.47 14.66
N PHE A 8 -2.11 0.57 15.35
CA PHE A 8 -2.28 -0.83 14.99
C PHE A 8 -3.73 -1.25 15.25
N LEU A 9 -4.39 -1.76 14.22
CA LEU A 9 -5.80 -2.13 14.23
C LEU A 9 -5.97 -3.54 13.67
N VAL A 10 -7.00 -4.23 14.15
CA VAL A 10 -7.45 -5.51 13.60
C VAL A 10 -8.95 -5.44 13.44
N TRP A 11 -9.44 -5.47 12.20
CA TRP A 11 -10.86 -5.67 11.94
C TRP A 11 -11.14 -7.17 11.92
N VAL A 12 -12.31 -7.56 12.42
CA VAL A 12 -12.68 -8.96 12.63
C VAL A 12 -14.01 -9.21 11.94
N ASN A 13 -14.07 -10.24 11.10
CA ASN A 13 -15.27 -10.68 10.37
C ASN A 13 -15.93 -9.56 9.54
N GLU A 14 -15.12 -8.87 8.73
CA GLU A 14 -15.63 -7.91 7.74
C GLU A 14 -15.54 -8.55 6.35
N GLU A 15 -14.65 -8.12 5.45
CA GLU A 15 -14.41 -8.79 4.16
C GLU A 15 -13.70 -10.15 4.33
N ASP A 16 -12.84 -10.25 5.35
CA ASP A 16 -12.08 -11.45 5.72
C ASP A 16 -12.16 -11.69 7.23
N HIS A 17 -11.72 -12.86 7.69
CA HIS A 17 -11.68 -13.20 9.12
C HIS A 17 -10.94 -12.14 9.94
N LEU A 18 -9.77 -11.71 9.46
CA LEU A 18 -8.95 -10.66 10.08
C LEU A 18 -8.38 -9.73 9.02
N ARG A 19 -8.46 -8.42 9.29
CA ARG A 19 -7.71 -7.40 8.55
C ARG A 19 -6.78 -6.68 9.51
N VAL A 20 -5.49 -6.98 9.42
CA VAL A 20 -4.44 -6.37 10.26
C VAL A 20 -3.94 -5.10 9.58
N ILE A 21 -3.94 -3.99 10.30
CA ILE A 21 -3.63 -2.66 9.78
C ILE A 21 -2.61 -2.00 10.70
N SER A 22 -1.52 -1.50 10.12
CA SER A 22 -0.60 -0.57 10.79
C SER A 22 -0.64 0.74 10.03
N MET A 23 -0.79 1.86 10.74
CA MET A 23 -0.86 3.18 10.11
C MET A 23 -0.34 4.25 11.07
N GLN A 24 0.12 5.38 10.53
CA GLN A 24 0.44 6.59 11.29
C GLN A 24 0.38 7.82 10.38
N LYS A 25 0.48 9.02 10.98
CA LYS A 25 0.68 10.27 10.23
C LYS A 25 2.14 10.42 9.82
N GLY A 26 2.39 11.13 8.71
CA GLY A 26 3.73 11.35 8.17
C GLY A 26 4.20 10.20 7.26
N GLY A 27 5.45 10.29 6.78
CA GLY A 27 6.01 9.40 5.74
C GLY A 27 6.93 8.29 6.25
N ASN A 28 6.93 7.97 7.56
CA ASN A 28 7.82 6.94 8.11
C ASN A 28 7.30 5.51 7.85
N ILE A 29 7.31 5.09 6.57
CA ILE A 29 6.82 3.77 6.13
C ILE A 29 7.57 2.64 6.83
N LYS A 30 8.88 2.81 7.07
CA LYS A 30 9.71 1.80 7.76
C LYS A 30 9.17 1.50 9.15
N GLU A 31 8.81 2.52 9.93
CA GLU A 31 8.24 2.35 11.27
C GLU A 31 6.86 1.69 11.21
N VAL A 32 5.99 2.11 10.28
CA VAL A 32 4.68 1.49 10.05
C VAL A 32 4.82 0.00 9.76
N PHE A 33 5.72 -0.35 8.84
CA PHE A 33 5.96 -1.73 8.43
C PHE A 33 6.62 -2.56 9.52
N THR A 34 7.56 -1.98 10.28
CA THR A 34 8.16 -2.65 11.45
C THR A 34 7.08 -3.02 12.47
N ARG A 35 6.18 -2.08 12.80
CA ARG A 35 5.05 -2.33 13.70
C ARG A 35 4.08 -3.37 13.13
N PHE A 36 3.83 -3.33 11.82
CA PHE A 36 3.00 -4.31 11.13
C PHE A 36 3.56 -5.73 11.28
N CYS A 37 4.83 -5.94 10.97
CA CYS A 37 5.48 -7.25 11.07
C CYS A 37 5.50 -7.79 12.50
N THR A 38 5.89 -6.96 13.48
CA THR A 38 5.88 -7.34 14.89
C THR A 38 4.46 -7.69 15.38
N GLY A 39 3.48 -6.84 15.05
CA GLY A 39 2.10 -7.08 15.45
C GLY A 39 1.50 -8.32 14.79
N LEU A 40 1.79 -8.56 13.51
CA LEU A 40 1.32 -9.74 12.78
C LEU A 40 1.93 -11.03 13.37
N ALA A 41 3.21 -11.00 13.76
CA ALA A 41 3.86 -12.13 14.43
C ALA A 41 3.16 -12.47 15.77
N GLU A 42 2.77 -11.47 16.56
CA GLU A 42 2.01 -11.69 17.79
C GLU A 42 0.59 -12.21 17.51
N VAL A 43 -0.10 -11.70 16.49
CA VAL A 43 -1.43 -12.21 16.09
C VAL A 43 -1.31 -13.67 15.62
N ALA A 44 -0.24 -14.03 14.91
CA ALA A 44 0.02 -15.40 14.45
C ALA A 44 0.25 -16.41 15.59
N ARG A 45 0.39 -15.96 16.84
CA ARG A 45 0.52 -16.84 18.01
C ARG A 45 -0.75 -17.62 18.34
N PHE A 46 -1.87 -17.41 17.64
CA PHE A 46 -3.02 -18.33 17.68
C PHE A 46 -2.64 -19.78 17.39
N LYS A 47 -1.50 -20.03 16.72
CA LYS A 47 -0.92 -21.36 16.54
C LYS A 47 -0.68 -22.09 17.86
N GLU A 48 -0.32 -21.37 18.93
CA GLU A 48 -0.14 -21.92 20.28
C GLU A 48 -1.45 -22.46 20.88
N LYS A 49 -2.59 -22.01 20.34
CA LYS A 49 -3.94 -22.48 20.68
C LYS A 49 -4.50 -23.46 19.64
N GLY A 50 -3.65 -24.03 18.79
CA GLY A 50 -4.05 -25.00 17.76
C GLY A 50 -4.79 -24.40 16.55
N ARG A 51 -4.71 -23.08 16.33
CA ARG A 51 -5.36 -22.40 15.20
C ARG A 51 -4.29 -21.75 14.30
N VAL A 52 -4.31 -22.05 13.02
CA VAL A 52 -3.34 -21.53 12.04
C VAL A 52 -4.02 -20.68 10.98
N PHE A 53 -3.27 -19.80 10.34
CA PHE A 53 -3.74 -19.10 9.15
C PHE A 53 -3.82 -20.05 7.95
N MET A 54 -4.80 -19.82 7.08
CA MET A 54 -4.91 -20.54 5.83
C MET A 54 -3.78 -20.11 4.90
N TRP A 55 -2.91 -21.05 4.54
CA TRP A 55 -1.74 -20.78 3.71
C TRP A 55 -1.33 -22.02 2.91
N ASN A 56 -0.86 -21.83 1.68
CA ASN A 56 -0.15 -22.87 0.92
C ASN A 56 0.94 -22.29 0.04
N GLU A 57 1.82 -23.14 -0.48
CA GLU A 57 3.00 -22.74 -1.25
C GLU A 57 2.67 -22.00 -2.55
N HIS A 58 1.57 -22.36 -3.22
CA HIS A 58 1.20 -21.77 -4.51
C HIS A 58 0.53 -20.40 -4.35
N LEU A 59 -0.39 -20.27 -3.39
CA LEU A 59 -1.27 -19.12 -3.24
C LEU A 59 -0.88 -18.19 -2.09
N GLY A 60 0.11 -18.56 -1.26
CA GLY A 60 0.41 -17.83 -0.04
C GLY A 60 -0.75 -17.86 0.95
N TYR A 61 -1.02 -16.74 1.63
CA TYR A 61 -2.17 -16.60 2.51
C TYR A 61 -3.47 -16.59 1.70
N ILE A 62 -4.42 -17.41 2.15
CA ILE A 62 -5.74 -17.51 1.52
C ILE A 62 -6.69 -16.49 2.14
N LEU A 63 -7.24 -15.65 1.28
CA LEU A 63 -8.26 -14.66 1.59
C LEU A 63 -9.47 -14.87 0.68
N THR A 64 -10.57 -14.21 1.00
CA THR A 64 -11.89 -14.43 0.38
C THR A 64 -11.89 -14.04 -1.09
N CYS A 65 -11.30 -12.88 -1.43
CA CYS A 65 -11.19 -12.41 -2.81
C CYS A 65 -9.88 -12.90 -3.46
N PRO A 66 -9.93 -13.50 -4.67
CA PRO A 66 -8.72 -13.89 -5.40
C PRO A 66 -7.70 -12.77 -5.60
N SER A 67 -8.14 -11.51 -5.66
CA SER A 67 -7.24 -10.35 -5.79
C SER A 67 -6.35 -10.13 -4.57
N ASN A 68 -6.67 -10.73 -3.42
CA ASN A 68 -5.95 -10.55 -2.16
C ASN A 68 -5.06 -11.75 -1.82
N LEU A 69 -4.91 -12.75 -2.69
CA LEU A 69 -4.02 -13.89 -2.45
C LEU A 69 -2.54 -13.47 -2.34
N GLY A 70 -1.71 -14.39 -1.85
CA GLY A 70 -0.27 -14.20 -1.68
C GLY A 70 0.04 -13.58 -0.33
N THR A 71 0.47 -12.32 -0.36
CA THR A 71 0.74 -11.55 0.86
C THR A 71 -0.53 -10.95 1.46
N GLY A 72 -1.59 -10.76 0.66
CA GLY A 72 -2.73 -9.92 1.03
C GLY A 72 -2.37 -8.47 1.35
N LEU A 73 -1.12 -8.06 1.09
CA LEU A 73 -0.57 -6.81 1.57
C LEU A 73 -0.94 -5.64 0.65
N ARG A 74 -1.56 -4.62 1.25
CA ARG A 74 -1.72 -3.31 0.63
C ARG A 74 -0.94 -2.27 1.43
N ALA A 75 0.28 -1.98 1.00
CA ALA A 75 1.06 -0.86 1.49
C ALA A 75 0.72 0.38 0.67
N GLY A 76 0.53 1.53 1.32
CA GLY A 76 0.16 2.75 0.63
C GLY A 76 0.31 4.00 1.47
N VAL A 77 0.11 5.13 0.81
CA VAL A 77 0.19 6.47 1.40
C VAL A 77 -0.98 7.31 0.91
N HIS A 78 -1.41 8.25 1.74
CA HIS A 78 -2.17 9.40 1.27
C HIS A 78 -1.17 10.49 0.89
N VAL A 79 -1.07 10.82 -0.39
CA VAL A 79 -0.09 11.78 -0.93
C VAL A 79 -0.80 12.83 -1.78
N LYS A 80 -0.38 14.09 -1.61
CA LYS A 80 -0.91 15.23 -2.36
C LYS A 80 -0.10 15.42 -3.64
N LEU A 81 -0.75 15.25 -4.79
CA LEU A 81 -0.15 15.28 -6.14
C LEU A 81 -1.00 16.15 -7.10
N PRO A 82 -1.28 17.42 -6.79
CA PRO A 82 -2.24 18.24 -7.54
C PRO A 82 -1.79 18.57 -8.97
N ASN A 83 -0.49 18.61 -9.26
CA ASN A 83 0.03 18.89 -10.59
C ASN A 83 0.20 17.60 -11.38
N LEU A 84 0.80 16.57 -10.79
CA LEU A 84 0.98 15.28 -11.44
C LEU A 84 -0.36 14.62 -11.78
N ALA A 85 -1.40 14.83 -10.96
CA ALA A 85 -2.74 14.34 -11.26
C ALA A 85 -3.38 14.92 -12.53
N LYS A 86 -2.90 16.08 -13.00
CA LYS A 86 -3.35 16.71 -14.25
C LYS A 86 -2.45 16.34 -15.44
N HIS A 87 -1.30 15.73 -15.18
CA HIS A 87 -0.35 15.33 -16.21
C HIS A 87 -0.93 14.17 -17.03
N THR A 88 -0.79 14.22 -18.35
CA THR A 88 -1.34 13.23 -19.28
C THR A 88 -0.81 11.82 -19.02
N ASP A 89 0.44 11.71 -18.55
CA ASP A 89 1.12 10.44 -18.33
C ASP A 89 0.92 9.84 -16.93
N PHE A 90 0.08 10.42 -16.08
CA PHE A 90 -0.03 9.98 -14.67
C PHE A 90 -0.39 8.49 -14.54
N GLU A 91 -1.36 8.02 -15.33
CA GLU A 91 -1.76 6.60 -15.32
C GLU A 91 -0.64 5.68 -15.81
N GLU A 92 0.11 6.09 -16.83
CA GLU A 92 1.23 5.33 -17.36
C GLU A 92 2.39 5.27 -16.36
N ILE A 93 2.69 6.36 -15.67
CA ILE A 93 3.67 6.40 -14.58
C ILE A 93 3.28 5.40 -13.47
N LEU A 94 2.03 5.41 -13.01
CA LEU A 94 1.55 4.48 -11.99
C LEU A 94 1.68 3.02 -12.45
N LYS A 95 1.28 2.74 -13.70
CA LYS A 95 1.38 1.41 -14.30
C LYS A 95 2.82 0.90 -14.36
N ARG A 96 3.77 1.73 -14.79
CA ARG A 96 5.20 1.38 -14.85
C ARG A 96 5.79 1.13 -13.46
N LEU A 97 5.31 1.86 -12.46
CA LEU A 97 5.70 1.69 -11.05
C LEU A 97 4.99 0.53 -10.35
N ARG A 98 4.02 -0.13 -11.00
CA ARG A 98 3.13 -1.15 -10.42
C ARG A 98 2.36 -0.64 -9.20
N LEU A 99 1.97 0.63 -9.27
CA LEU A 99 1.15 1.31 -8.29
C LEU A 99 -0.26 1.48 -8.82
N GLN A 100 -1.21 1.59 -7.90
CA GLN A 100 -2.60 1.93 -8.16
C GLN A 100 -2.99 3.12 -7.31
N LYS A 101 -3.88 3.96 -7.84
CA LYS A 101 -4.50 5.07 -7.11
C LYS A 101 -5.95 4.74 -6.74
N ARG A 102 -6.39 5.26 -5.60
CA ARG A 102 -7.80 5.35 -5.18
C ARG A 102 -8.06 6.76 -4.66
N GLY A 103 -9.32 7.19 -4.59
CA GLY A 103 -9.64 8.45 -3.93
C GLY A 103 -9.44 8.38 -2.42
N THR A 104 -9.60 9.54 -1.77
CA THR A 104 -9.13 9.75 -0.40
C THR A 104 -9.88 8.93 0.65
N GLY A 105 -11.08 8.44 0.33
CA GLY A 105 -11.91 7.58 1.18
C GLY A 105 -11.92 6.09 0.80
N GLY A 106 -11.14 5.67 -0.20
CA GLY A 106 -11.07 4.27 -0.65
C GLY A 106 -11.45 4.05 -2.12
N VAL A 107 -11.75 2.77 -2.45
CA VAL A 107 -11.94 2.26 -3.82
C VAL A 107 -12.94 3.05 -4.63
N ASP A 108 -14.03 3.49 -4.00
CA ASP A 108 -15.18 4.10 -4.67
C ASP A 108 -15.34 5.60 -4.36
N THR A 109 -14.24 6.26 -4.00
CA THR A 109 -14.26 7.70 -3.68
C THR A 109 -13.41 8.50 -4.65
N ASP A 110 -13.76 9.76 -4.82
CA ASP A 110 -12.94 10.72 -5.57
C ASP A 110 -11.75 11.21 -4.74
N ALA A 111 -10.71 11.65 -5.43
CA ALA A 111 -9.61 12.37 -4.78
C ALA A 111 -10.09 13.76 -4.35
N VAL A 112 -9.87 14.10 -3.08
CA VAL A 112 -10.18 15.44 -2.54
C VAL A 112 -8.89 16.26 -2.51
N ASP A 113 -8.92 17.46 -3.10
CA ASP A 113 -7.80 18.43 -3.06
C ASP A 113 -6.45 17.84 -3.57
N GLY A 114 -6.52 17.01 -4.62
CA GLY A 114 -5.34 16.36 -5.20
C GLY A 114 -4.68 15.32 -4.28
N VAL A 115 -5.36 14.85 -3.24
CA VAL A 115 -4.87 13.79 -2.34
C VAL A 115 -5.34 12.42 -2.82
N PHE A 116 -4.37 11.57 -3.14
CA PHE A 116 -4.60 10.20 -3.62
C PHE A 116 -4.14 9.17 -2.59
N ASP A 117 -4.88 8.07 -2.51
CA ASP A 117 -4.43 6.84 -1.86
C ASP A 117 -3.64 6.02 -2.89
N ILE A 118 -2.30 6.11 -2.82
CA ILE A 118 -1.37 5.39 -3.70
C ILE A 118 -0.87 4.15 -2.99
N SER A 119 -1.00 2.98 -3.63
CA SER A 119 -0.59 1.70 -3.06
C SER A 119 -0.03 0.74 -4.11
N ASN A 120 0.67 -0.32 -3.70
CA ASN A 120 1.06 -1.39 -4.62
C ASN A 120 -0.17 -2.01 -5.32
N ALA A 121 -0.02 -2.39 -6.59
CA ALA A 121 -1.07 -3.07 -7.36
C ALA A 121 -1.03 -4.60 -7.16
N ASP A 122 0.15 -5.17 -6.98
CA ASP A 122 0.34 -6.63 -6.84
C ASP A 122 0.17 -7.13 -5.41
N ARG A 123 -0.19 -8.41 -5.25
CA ARG A 123 -0.35 -9.09 -3.96
C ARG A 123 0.30 -10.47 -3.93
N LEU A 124 0.27 -11.17 -5.06
CA LEU A 124 0.79 -12.52 -5.26
C LEU A 124 2.03 -12.47 -6.17
N GLY A 125 3.00 -13.36 -5.91
CA GLY A 125 4.25 -13.45 -6.67
C GLY A 125 5.37 -12.54 -6.18
N PHE A 126 5.15 -11.80 -5.09
CA PHE A 126 6.12 -10.92 -4.44
C PHE A 126 6.03 -11.08 -2.92
N SER A 127 7.13 -10.87 -2.23
CA SER A 127 7.18 -10.79 -0.76
C SER A 127 6.64 -9.45 -0.25
N GLU A 128 6.28 -9.40 1.03
CA GLU A 128 5.83 -8.19 1.71
C GLU A 128 6.89 -7.07 1.63
N VAL A 129 8.17 -7.44 1.75
CA VAL A 129 9.29 -6.49 1.71
C VAL A 129 9.43 -5.89 0.30
N GLU A 130 9.35 -6.72 -0.74
CA GLU A 130 9.41 -6.24 -2.13
C GLU A 130 8.24 -5.29 -2.44
N LEU A 131 7.02 -5.64 -2.04
CA LEU A 131 5.84 -4.80 -2.24
C LEU A 131 5.95 -3.45 -1.52
N VAL A 132 6.42 -3.44 -0.26
CA VAL A 132 6.67 -2.18 0.47
C VAL A 132 7.76 -1.36 -0.20
N GLN A 133 8.84 -2.00 -0.66
CA GLN A 133 9.93 -1.30 -1.34
C GLN A 133 9.46 -0.66 -2.66
N MET A 134 8.61 -1.35 -3.43
CA MET A 134 7.98 -0.77 -4.63
C MET A 134 7.20 0.51 -4.31
N VAL A 135 6.45 0.52 -3.20
CA VAL A 135 5.71 1.69 -2.74
C VAL A 135 6.65 2.81 -2.30
N VAL A 136 7.68 2.50 -1.51
CA VAL A 136 8.66 3.50 -1.05
C VAL A 136 9.33 4.19 -2.25
N ASP A 137 9.84 3.41 -3.20
CA ASP A 137 10.55 3.95 -4.37
C ASP A 137 9.61 4.71 -5.29
N GLY A 138 8.43 4.14 -5.57
CA GLY A 138 7.46 4.77 -6.45
C GLY A 138 6.91 6.06 -5.88
N VAL A 139 6.54 6.09 -4.59
CA VAL A 139 6.05 7.32 -3.93
C VAL A 139 7.14 8.39 -3.90
N LYS A 140 8.41 8.02 -3.66
CA LYS A 140 9.51 8.98 -3.72
C LYS A 140 9.61 9.62 -5.10
N LEU A 141 9.56 8.82 -6.17
CA LEU A 141 9.59 9.33 -7.54
C LEU A 141 8.40 10.24 -7.84
N LEU A 142 7.19 9.85 -7.44
CA LEU A 142 5.98 10.66 -7.63
C LEU A 142 6.10 12.02 -6.93
N VAL A 143 6.68 12.05 -5.73
CA VAL A 143 6.93 13.29 -4.98
C VAL A 143 7.98 14.16 -5.68
N ASP A 144 9.03 13.56 -6.24
CA ASP A 144 10.06 14.32 -6.98
C ASP A 144 9.50 14.87 -8.30
N MET A 145 8.67 14.11 -9.03
CA MET A 145 7.92 14.59 -10.19
C MET A 145 6.98 15.75 -9.84
N GLU A 146 6.21 15.63 -8.75
CA GLU A 146 5.32 16.70 -8.30
C GLU A 146 6.09 18.00 -8.03
N LYS A 147 7.25 17.92 -7.36
CA LYS A 147 8.09 19.09 -7.07
C LYS A 147 8.65 19.75 -8.33
N ASN A 148 8.97 18.99 -9.37
CA ASN A 148 9.39 19.55 -10.66
C ASN A 148 8.22 20.29 -11.31
N LEU A 149 7.04 19.67 -11.36
CA LEU A 149 5.83 20.30 -11.91
C LEU A 149 5.40 21.54 -11.13
N GLU A 150 5.58 21.57 -9.80
CA GLU A 150 5.37 22.78 -8.97
C GLU A 150 6.26 23.96 -9.39
N LYS A 151 7.42 23.68 -9.98
CA LYS A 151 8.36 24.69 -10.52
C LYS A 151 8.22 24.89 -12.03
N GLU A 152 7.20 24.30 -12.65
CA GLU A 152 7.00 24.31 -14.10
C GLU A 152 8.14 23.62 -14.88
N GLU A 153 8.85 22.70 -14.24
CA GLU A 153 9.90 21.88 -14.85
C GLU A 153 9.30 20.61 -15.47
N ALA A 154 9.88 20.16 -16.58
CA ALA A 154 9.50 18.92 -17.24
C ALA A 154 9.86 17.68 -16.39
N ILE A 155 9.17 16.56 -16.65
CA ILE A 155 9.38 15.28 -15.96
C ILE A 155 9.73 14.13 -16.91
N ASP A 156 9.97 14.41 -18.19
CA ASP A 156 10.27 13.40 -19.22
C ASP A 156 11.49 12.54 -18.86
N ASP A 157 12.49 13.14 -18.21
CA ASP A 157 13.72 12.50 -17.74
C ASP A 157 13.51 11.64 -16.48
N LEU A 158 12.41 11.85 -15.76
CA LEU A 158 12.02 11.09 -14.57
C LEU A 158 11.13 9.88 -14.91
N MET A 159 10.74 9.71 -16.18
CA MET A 159 9.86 8.62 -16.58
C MET A 159 10.44 7.25 -16.21
N PRO A 160 9.74 6.46 -15.37
CA PRO A 160 10.27 5.18 -14.91
C PRO A 160 10.29 4.17 -16.05
N ASN A 161 11.21 3.22 -15.96
CA ASN A 161 11.15 1.98 -16.75
C ASN A 161 9.99 1.10 -16.25
N GLN A 162 9.48 0.23 -17.10
CA GLN A 162 8.49 -0.77 -16.70
C GLN A 162 9.11 -1.73 -15.68
N LYS A 163 8.52 -1.79 -14.48
CA LYS A 163 8.82 -2.80 -13.46
C LYS A 163 8.08 -4.11 -13.70
#